data_AF-A0A2W6VH28-F1
#
_entry.id   AF-A0A2W6VH28-F1
#
_cell.length_a   1.000
_cell.length_b   1.000
_cell.length_c   1.000
_cell.angle_alpha   90.00
_cell.angle_beta   90.00
_cell.angle_gamma   90.00
#
_symmetry.space_group_name_H-M   'P 1'
#
loop_
_entity.id
_entity.type
_entity.pdbx_description
1 polymer ?
#
loop_
_entity_poly.entity_id
_entity_poly.type
_entity_poly.pdbx_seq_one_letter_code
_entity_poly.pdbx_strand_id
1 'polypeptide(L)'
;MKSPFLFIAALVAGISYMVSWTLPLPDAAAIAWKGAGVGLLATWASRQGRTTDHRLLATVLVLGATADMMLEINFIAGAAIFALGHVVAVVLYIRNRRPGTGVRDAALGALFVAGMMALAFHLASADWAPPVAIYTLFLAAMTASALASRFAVAAVGALLFLLSDLLIFARMDLIANMGWADLAVWATYFAGQALIAFGVAKGLEPTR
;
A
#
# COMPACT_ATOMS: atom_id res chain seq x y z
N MET A 1 4.69 -12.39 17.91
CA MET A 1 3.82 -12.51 16.73
C MET A 1 3.13 -13.88 16.68
N LYS A 2 1.86 -13.90 16.31
CA LYS A 2 1.04 -15.12 16.17
C LYS A 2 1.01 -15.59 14.71
N SER A 3 0.81 -16.89 14.48
CA SER A 3 0.62 -17.49 13.13
C SER A 3 1.74 -17.20 12.10
N PRO A 4 3.02 -17.49 12.39
CA PRO A 4 4.13 -17.19 11.47
C PRO A 4 3.98 -17.86 10.10
N PHE A 5 3.43 -19.08 10.05
CA PHE A 5 3.15 -19.79 8.80
C PHE A 5 2.16 -19.06 7.88
N LEU A 6 1.21 -18.30 8.45
CA LEU A 6 0.25 -17.53 7.65
C LEU A 6 0.91 -16.32 7.00
N PHE A 7 1.88 -15.69 7.68
CA PHE A 7 2.68 -14.62 7.09
C PHE A 7 3.57 -15.17 5.97
N ILE A 8 4.22 -16.32 6.18
CA ILE A 8 5.02 -16.97 5.14
C ILE A 8 4.14 -17.34 3.94
N ALA A 9 2.95 -17.91 4.17
CA ALA A 9 2.00 -18.22 3.10
C ALA A 9 1.59 -16.97 2.32
N ALA A 10 1.38 -15.84 3.00
CA ALA A 10 1.10 -14.56 2.36
C ALA A 10 2.26 -14.11 1.45
N LEU A 11 3.51 -14.22 1.92
CA LEU A 11 4.70 -13.89 1.13
C LEU A 11 4.80 -14.79 -0.11
N VAL A 12 4.64 -16.11 0.07
CA VAL A 12 4.66 -17.06 -1.05
C VAL A 12 3.57 -16.73 -2.06
N ALA A 13 2.34 -16.46 -1.62
CA ALA A 13 1.22 -16.12 -2.50
C ALA A 13 1.49 -14.84 -3.31
N GLY A 14 1.95 -13.76 -2.65
CA GLY A 14 2.22 -12.49 -3.35
C GLY A 14 3.45 -12.53 -4.26
N ILE A 15 4.52 -13.23 -3.87
CA ILE A 15 5.71 -13.39 -4.74
C ILE A 15 5.36 -14.26 -5.94
N SER A 16 4.65 -15.37 -5.72
CA SER A 16 4.30 -16.30 -6.79
C SER A 16 3.25 -15.78 -7.77
N TYR A 17 2.50 -14.71 -7.44
CA TYR A 17 1.56 -14.07 -8.36
C TYR A 17 2.20 -13.75 -9.71
N MET A 18 3.46 -13.34 -9.74
CA MET A 18 4.19 -13.05 -10.97
C MET A 18 4.23 -14.22 -11.96
N VAL A 19 4.16 -15.45 -11.48
CA VAL A 19 4.10 -16.64 -12.34
C VAL A 19 2.80 -16.65 -13.17
N SER A 20 1.71 -16.11 -12.62
CA SER A 20 0.42 -16.02 -13.31
C SER A 20 0.48 -15.24 -14.62
N TRP A 21 1.43 -14.31 -14.77
CA TRP A 21 1.60 -13.47 -15.97
C TRP A 21 1.97 -14.27 -17.22
N THR A 22 2.49 -15.49 -17.04
CA THR A 22 2.94 -16.36 -18.13
C THR A 22 2.09 -17.62 -18.29
N LEU A 23 1.13 -17.83 -17.39
CA LEU A 23 0.28 -19.01 -17.40
C LEU A 23 -1.05 -18.71 -18.12
N PRO A 24 -1.58 -19.65 -18.91
CA PRO A 24 -2.90 -19.52 -19.54
C PRO A 24 -4.01 -19.79 -18.51
N LEU A 25 -4.17 -18.90 -17.54
CA LEU A 25 -5.17 -19.00 -16.48
C LEU A 25 -6.49 -18.33 -16.88
N PRO A 26 -7.64 -18.80 -16.38
CA PRO A 26 -8.87 -18.01 -16.42
C PRO A 26 -8.68 -16.68 -15.66
N ASP A 27 -9.24 -15.59 -16.17
CA ASP A 27 -9.11 -14.24 -15.57
C ASP A 27 -9.45 -14.23 -14.07
N ALA A 28 -10.54 -14.89 -13.69
CA ALA A 28 -10.96 -14.99 -12.30
C ALA A 28 -9.89 -15.61 -11.38
N ALA A 29 -9.11 -16.57 -11.88
CA ALA A 29 -8.03 -17.21 -11.13
C ALA A 29 -6.82 -16.27 -10.98
N ALA A 30 -6.44 -15.56 -12.05
CA ALA A 30 -5.37 -14.56 -12.00
C ALA A 30 -5.72 -13.40 -11.06
N ILE A 31 -6.95 -12.89 -11.14
CA ILE A 31 -7.48 -11.85 -10.25
C ILE A 31 -7.43 -12.31 -8.79
N ALA A 32 -7.95 -13.50 -8.49
CA ALA A 32 -7.93 -14.05 -7.14
C ALA A 32 -6.50 -14.23 -6.60
N TRP A 33 -5.56 -14.66 -7.44
CA TRP A 33 -4.15 -14.80 -7.07
C TRP A 33 -3.52 -13.45 -6.74
N LYS A 34 -3.80 -12.41 -7.54
CA LYS A 34 -3.33 -11.05 -7.27
C LYS A 34 -3.70 -10.57 -5.87
N GLY A 35 -4.95 -10.79 -5.46
CA GLY A 35 -5.43 -10.42 -4.12
C GLY A 35 -4.96 -11.34 -2.99
N ALA A 36 -4.50 -12.55 -3.30
CA ALA A 36 -4.23 -13.59 -2.29
C ALA A 36 -3.13 -13.22 -1.30
N GLY A 37 -2.03 -12.61 -1.77
CA GLY A 37 -0.91 -12.20 -0.91
C GLY A 37 -1.37 -11.23 0.17
N VAL A 38 -1.99 -10.12 -0.22
CA VAL A 38 -2.48 -9.09 0.72
C VAL A 38 -3.67 -9.59 1.54
N GLY A 39 -4.55 -10.42 0.97
CA GLY A 39 -5.66 -11.04 1.71
C GLY A 39 -5.19 -11.97 2.84
N LEU A 40 -4.11 -12.72 2.61
CA LEU A 40 -3.47 -13.53 3.64
C LEU A 40 -2.75 -12.66 4.68
N LEU A 41 -2.12 -11.55 4.28
CA LEU A 41 -1.59 -10.55 5.22
C LEU A 41 -2.70 -9.98 6.11
N ALA A 42 -3.88 -9.67 5.54
CA ALA A 42 -5.03 -9.18 6.29
C ALA A 42 -5.51 -10.19 7.32
N THR A 43 -5.63 -11.46 6.92
CA THR A 43 -5.98 -12.56 7.82
C THR A 43 -4.94 -12.72 8.91
N TRP A 44 -3.65 -12.65 8.58
CA TRP A 44 -2.56 -12.70 9.55
C TRP A 44 -2.60 -11.53 10.54
N ALA A 45 -2.79 -10.30 10.05
CA ALA A 45 -2.87 -9.09 10.88
C ALA A 45 -4.04 -9.16 11.87
N SER A 46 -5.21 -9.66 11.43
CA SER A 46 -6.39 -9.83 12.28
C SER A 46 -6.17 -10.77 13.47
N ARG A 47 -5.17 -11.67 13.37
CA ARG A 47 -4.84 -12.63 14.43
C ARG A 47 -3.84 -12.09 15.45
N GLN A 48 -3.24 -10.92 15.23
CA GLN A 48 -2.22 -10.38 16.13
C GLN A 48 -2.83 -9.83 17.42
N GLY A 49 -4.01 -9.23 17.35
CA GLY A 49 -4.68 -8.65 18.52
C GLY A 49 -6.10 -8.16 18.21
N ARG A 50 -6.79 -7.66 19.24
CA ARG A 50 -8.19 -7.20 19.15
C ARG A 50 -8.40 -5.71 19.40
N THR A 51 -7.32 -4.93 19.56
CA THR A 51 -7.45 -3.49 19.78
C THR A 51 -7.98 -2.80 18.52
N THR A 52 -8.42 -1.54 18.64
CA THR A 52 -8.85 -0.75 17.49
C THR A 52 -7.76 -0.66 16.42
N ASP A 53 -6.50 -0.50 16.81
CA ASP A 53 -5.39 -0.35 15.85
C ASP A 53 -5.09 -1.66 15.09
N HIS A 54 -5.26 -2.81 15.74
CA HIS A 54 -5.19 -4.11 15.05
C HIS A 54 -6.30 -4.26 14.01
N ARG A 55 -7.52 -3.80 14.34
CA ARG A 55 -8.66 -3.82 13.41
C ARG A 55 -8.43 -2.86 12.25
N LEU A 56 -7.92 -1.65 12.51
CA LEU A 56 -7.57 -0.70 11.46
C LEU A 56 -6.52 -1.28 10.50
N LEU A 57 -5.46 -1.92 11.02
CA LEU A 57 -4.47 -2.60 10.18
C LEU A 57 -5.11 -3.68 9.29
N ALA A 58 -5.94 -4.55 9.87
CA ALA A 58 -6.62 -5.59 9.10
C ALA A 58 -7.53 -4.98 8.02
N THR A 59 -8.27 -3.91 8.33
CA THR A 59 -9.12 -3.20 7.37
C THR A 59 -8.31 -2.59 6.22
N VAL A 60 -7.16 -1.97 6.49
CA VAL A 60 -6.25 -1.44 5.45
C VAL A 60 -5.87 -2.55 4.47
N LEU A 61 -5.49 -3.72 4.99
CA LEU A 61 -5.07 -4.85 4.16
C LEU A 61 -6.24 -5.51 3.42
N VAL A 62 -7.43 -5.60 4.02
CA VAL A 62 -8.63 -6.08 3.31
C VAL A 62 -8.97 -5.16 2.13
N LEU A 63 -8.95 -3.85 2.35
CA LEU A 63 -9.18 -2.87 1.29
C LEU A 63 -8.10 -2.97 0.21
N GLY A 64 -6.83 -3.13 0.58
CA GLY A 64 -5.73 -3.34 -0.37
C GLY A 64 -5.93 -4.59 -1.24
N ALA A 65 -6.21 -5.74 -0.63
CA ALA A 65 -6.48 -6.98 -1.36
C ALA A 65 -7.70 -6.85 -2.29
N THR A 66 -8.74 -6.14 -1.84
CA THR A 66 -9.95 -5.89 -2.63
C THR A 66 -9.64 -4.96 -3.82
N ALA A 67 -8.85 -3.92 -3.59
CA ALA A 67 -8.42 -2.99 -4.61
C ALA A 67 -7.52 -3.66 -5.66
N ASP A 68 -6.60 -4.53 -5.25
CA ASP A 68 -5.76 -5.34 -6.15
C ASP A 68 -6.60 -6.11 -7.17
N MET A 69 -7.64 -6.80 -6.69
CA MET A 69 -8.56 -7.54 -7.54
C MET A 69 -9.43 -6.61 -8.40
N MET A 70 -9.91 -5.50 -7.81
CA MET A 70 -10.77 -4.56 -8.52
C MET A 70 -10.03 -3.81 -9.63
N LEU A 71 -8.72 -3.54 -9.49
CA LEU A 71 -7.93 -2.90 -10.54
C LEU A 71 -7.94 -3.66 -11.88
N GLU A 72 -8.04 -4.99 -11.83
CA GLU A 72 -8.12 -5.85 -13.03
C GLU A 72 -9.51 -5.80 -13.70
N ILE A 73 -10.54 -5.38 -12.96
CA ILE A 73 -11.93 -5.30 -13.45
C ILE A 73 -12.25 -3.87 -13.89
N ASN A 74 -11.90 -2.90 -13.04
CA ASN A 74 -12.09 -1.48 -13.28
C ASN A 74 -11.02 -0.68 -12.51
N PHE A 75 -10.10 -0.07 -13.26
CA PHE A 75 -8.97 0.68 -12.72
C PHE A 75 -9.40 1.80 -11.75
N ILE A 76 -10.41 2.59 -12.11
CA ILE A 76 -10.88 3.73 -11.29
C ILE A 76 -11.51 3.22 -9.99
N ALA A 77 -12.33 2.17 -10.05
CA ALA A 77 -12.94 1.58 -8.87
C ALA A 77 -11.87 0.99 -7.93
N GLY A 78 -10.86 0.30 -8.48
CA GLY A 78 -9.73 -0.21 -7.70
C GLY A 78 -8.95 0.91 -7.02
N ALA A 79 -8.60 1.97 -7.75
CA ALA A 79 -7.94 3.15 -7.20
C ALA A 79 -8.78 3.83 -6.11
N ALA A 80 -10.10 3.91 -6.27
CA ALA A 80 -10.99 4.46 -5.24
C ALA A 80 -10.99 3.61 -3.95
N ILE A 81 -10.98 2.28 -4.06
CA ILE A 81 -10.88 1.39 -2.89
C ILE A 81 -9.52 1.53 -2.21
N PHE A 82 -8.42 1.68 -2.96
CA PHE A 82 -7.12 2.01 -2.39
C PHE A 82 -7.14 3.34 -1.64
N ALA A 83 -7.76 4.39 -2.20
CA ALA A 83 -7.90 5.68 -1.54
C ALA A 83 -8.65 5.57 -0.20
N LEU A 84 -9.71 4.75 -0.13
CA LEU A 84 -10.38 4.44 1.14
C LEU A 84 -9.44 3.73 2.12
N GLY A 85 -8.64 2.77 1.64
CA GLY A 85 -7.60 2.10 2.44
C GLY A 85 -6.58 3.10 3.01
N HIS A 86 -6.13 4.05 2.20
CA HIS A 86 -5.21 5.12 2.61
C HIS A 86 -5.81 6.00 3.71
N VAL A 87 -7.10 6.33 3.64
CA VAL A 87 -7.79 7.08 4.71
C VAL A 87 -7.79 6.29 6.03
N VAL A 88 -8.10 5.00 5.99
CA VAL A 88 -8.05 4.14 7.20
C VAL A 88 -6.63 4.06 7.76
N ALA A 89 -5.63 3.97 6.89
CA ALA A 89 -4.22 3.95 7.26
C ALA A 89 -3.77 5.28 7.90
N VAL A 90 -4.21 6.42 7.37
CA VAL A 90 -3.97 7.75 8.00
C VAL A 90 -4.52 7.77 9.42
N VAL A 91 -5.74 7.28 9.64
CA VAL A 91 -6.33 7.19 10.99
C VAL A 91 -5.48 6.30 11.91
N LEU A 92 -5.03 5.14 11.42
CA LEU A 92 -4.15 4.23 12.17
C LEU A 92 -2.84 4.91 12.60
N TYR A 93 -2.17 5.59 11.68
CA TYR A 93 -0.87 6.21 11.92
C TYR A 93 -0.97 7.45 12.80
N ILE A 94 -2.01 8.28 12.64
CA ILE A 94 -2.25 9.46 13.50
C ILE A 94 -2.52 9.03 14.95
N ARG A 95 -3.22 7.91 15.17
CA ARG A 95 -3.42 7.34 16.51
C ARG A 95 -2.13 6.84 17.17
N ASN A 96 -1.08 6.63 16.37
CA ASN A 96 0.20 6.04 16.77
C ASN A 96 1.40 6.93 16.42
N ARG A 97 1.24 8.26 16.51
CA ARG A 97 2.34 9.21 16.26
C ARG A 97 3.54 8.96 17.16
N ARG A 98 4.75 9.17 16.63
CA ARG A 98 5.96 9.15 17.45
C ARG A 98 5.91 10.28 18.49
N PRO A 99 6.42 10.09 19.72
CA PRO A 99 6.53 11.17 20.69
C PRO A 99 7.27 12.38 20.12
N GLY A 100 6.83 13.58 20.46
CA GLY A 100 7.47 14.83 20.02
C GLY A 100 7.10 15.32 18.62
N THR A 101 6.16 14.68 17.91
CA THR A 101 5.64 15.27 16.66
C THR A 101 4.87 16.55 16.93
N GLY A 102 5.22 17.63 16.24
CA GLY A 102 4.61 18.96 16.40
C GLY A 102 4.17 19.60 15.09
N VAL A 103 4.00 20.92 15.12
CA VAL A 103 3.58 21.74 13.97
C VAL A 103 4.57 21.64 12.81
N ARG A 104 5.88 21.60 13.10
CA ARG A 104 6.92 21.45 12.07
C ARG A 104 6.76 20.16 11.28
N ASP A 105 6.49 19.04 11.95
CA ASP A 105 6.28 17.75 11.28
C ASP A 105 5.01 17.76 10.43
N ALA A 106 3.96 18.44 10.90
CA ALA A 106 2.74 18.63 10.13
C ALA A 106 2.99 19.47 8.86
N ALA A 107 3.77 20.55 8.96
CA ALA A 107 4.15 21.38 7.82
C ALA A 107 5.02 20.61 6.81
N LEU A 108 6.01 19.84 7.27
CA LEU A 108 6.81 18.97 6.42
C LEU A 108 5.97 17.88 5.75
N GLY A 109 5.00 17.31 6.48
CA GLY A 109 4.05 16.35 5.92
C GLY A 109 3.18 16.98 4.83
N ALA A 110 2.65 18.18 5.05
CA ALA A 110 1.86 18.91 4.06
C ALA A 110 2.69 19.25 2.81
N LEU A 111 3.93 19.70 2.99
CA LEU A 111 4.85 19.98 1.88
C LEU A 111 5.17 18.70 1.09
N PHE A 112 5.40 17.58 1.79
CA PHE A 112 5.59 16.28 1.16
C PHE A 112 4.39 15.87 0.32
N VAL A 113 3.17 15.99 0.87
CA VAL A 113 1.93 15.69 0.13
C VAL A 113 1.81 16.55 -1.12
N ALA A 114 1.97 17.86 -1.01
CA ALA A 114 1.91 18.77 -2.14
C ALA A 114 2.98 18.44 -3.20
N GLY A 115 4.20 18.14 -2.76
CA GLY A 115 5.30 17.74 -3.63
C GLY A 115 5.02 16.44 -4.38
N MET A 116 4.47 15.43 -3.71
CA MET A 116 4.11 14.15 -4.35
C MET A 116 2.94 14.31 -5.31
N MET A 117 1.92 15.13 -4.99
CA MET A 117 0.83 15.45 -5.91
C MET A 117 1.36 16.13 -7.17
N ALA A 118 2.25 17.11 -7.03
CA ALA A 118 2.87 17.79 -8.16
C ALA A 118 3.70 16.81 -9.00
N LEU A 119 4.52 15.96 -8.37
CA LEU A 119 5.30 14.95 -9.07
C LEU A 119 4.40 13.98 -9.85
N ALA A 120 3.37 13.44 -9.21
CA ALA A 120 2.45 12.49 -9.84
C ALA A 120 1.68 13.12 -11.02
N PHE A 121 1.29 14.39 -10.90
CA PHE A 121 0.69 15.15 -12.00
C PHE A 121 1.62 15.24 -13.22
N HIS A 122 2.92 15.44 -13.01
CA HIS A 122 3.90 15.53 -14.11
C HIS A 122 4.32 14.17 -14.68
N LEU A 123 4.22 13.09 -13.90
CA LEU A 123 4.57 11.74 -14.36
C LEU A 123 3.45 11.10 -15.19
N ALA A 124 2.20 11.40 -14.88
CA ALA A 124 1.05 10.86 -15.59
C ALA A 124 0.85 11.53 -16.96
N SER A 125 0.19 10.83 -17.88
CA SER A 125 -0.25 11.41 -19.14
C SER A 125 -1.31 12.51 -18.92
N ALA A 126 -1.45 13.43 -19.88
CA ALA A 126 -2.27 14.64 -19.71
C ALA A 126 -3.71 14.36 -19.24
N ASP A 127 -4.35 13.33 -19.79
CA ASP A 127 -5.73 12.95 -19.45
C ASP A 127 -5.86 12.37 -18.03
N TRP A 128 -4.78 11.77 -17.51
CA TRP A 128 -4.74 11.12 -16.21
C TRP A 128 -4.13 11.99 -15.11
N ALA A 129 -3.46 13.09 -15.46
CA ALA A 129 -2.75 13.94 -14.50
C ALA A 129 -3.65 14.46 -13.36
N PRO A 130 -4.85 15.03 -13.62
CA PRO A 130 -5.74 15.45 -12.53
C PRO A 130 -6.21 14.31 -11.60
N PRO A 131 -6.80 13.19 -12.10
CA PRO A 131 -7.24 12.11 -11.21
C PRO A 131 -6.09 11.42 -10.47
N VAL A 132 -4.91 11.28 -11.09
CA VAL A 132 -3.71 10.74 -10.45
C VAL A 132 -3.23 11.65 -9.31
N ALA A 133 -3.21 12.97 -9.51
CA ALA A 133 -2.84 13.91 -8.47
C ALA A 133 -3.82 13.88 -7.28
N ILE A 134 -5.13 13.78 -7.56
CA ILE A 134 -6.17 13.63 -6.52
C ILE A 134 -6.01 12.31 -5.76
N TYR A 135 -5.77 11.20 -6.43
CA TYR A 135 -5.49 9.92 -5.77
C TYR A 135 -4.22 10.00 -4.91
N THR A 136 -3.17 10.65 -5.43
CA THR A 136 -1.88 10.82 -4.76
C THR A 136 -1.97 11.62 -3.46
N LEU A 137 -2.96 12.52 -3.32
CA LEU A 137 -3.25 13.18 -2.05
C LEU A 137 -3.41 12.17 -0.91
N PHE A 138 -4.24 11.13 -1.12
CA PHE A 138 -4.54 10.13 -0.09
C PHE A 138 -3.33 9.24 0.20
N LEU A 139 -2.66 8.78 -0.86
CA LEU A 139 -1.46 7.95 -0.76
C LEU A 139 -0.30 8.68 -0.07
N ALA A 140 -0.04 9.93 -0.43
CA ALA A 140 1.01 10.74 0.17
C ALA A 140 0.66 11.13 1.60
N ALA A 141 -0.61 11.39 1.91
CA ALA A 141 -1.06 11.65 3.28
C ALA A 141 -0.86 10.41 4.18
N MET A 142 -1.21 9.22 3.68
CA MET A 142 -0.88 7.96 4.35
C MET A 142 0.63 7.87 4.60
N THR A 143 1.45 8.07 3.57
CA THR A 143 2.91 7.94 3.67
C THR A 143 3.51 8.93 4.66
N ALA A 144 3.10 10.20 4.62
CA ALA A 144 3.51 11.22 5.58
C ALA A 144 3.11 10.87 7.01
N SER A 145 1.88 10.38 7.20
CA SER A 145 1.40 9.95 8.52
C SER A 145 2.18 8.72 9.04
N ALA A 146 2.53 7.77 8.16
CA ALA A 146 3.35 6.62 8.50
C ALA A 146 4.77 7.04 8.93
N LEU A 147 5.40 7.97 8.20
CA LEU A 147 6.68 8.57 8.57
C LEU A 147 6.63 9.29 9.91
N ALA A 148 5.51 9.93 10.24
CA ALA A 148 5.27 10.58 11.53
C ALA A 148 4.84 9.61 12.65
N SER A 149 4.61 8.33 12.34
CA SER A 149 4.21 7.31 13.31
C SER A 149 5.41 6.71 14.04
N ARG A 150 5.14 5.95 15.11
CA ARG A 150 6.15 5.13 15.81
C ARG A 150 6.57 3.88 15.04
N PHE A 151 5.98 3.59 13.87
CA PHE A 151 6.18 2.35 13.12
C PHE A 151 7.20 2.51 11.99
N ALA A 152 8.50 2.60 12.32
CA ALA A 152 9.56 2.85 11.33
C ALA A 152 9.56 1.85 10.16
N VAL A 153 9.34 0.55 10.42
CA VAL A 153 9.28 -0.47 9.36
C VAL A 153 8.06 -0.28 8.45
N ALA A 154 6.92 0.11 9.00
CA ALA A 154 5.72 0.39 8.21
C ALA A 154 5.89 1.66 7.37
N ALA A 155 6.65 2.65 7.85
CA ALA A 155 6.98 3.85 7.08
C ALA A 155 7.82 3.53 5.83
N VAL A 156 8.79 2.59 5.93
CA VAL A 156 9.51 2.08 4.76
C VAL A 156 8.54 1.39 3.80
N GLY A 157 7.61 0.59 4.32
CA GLY A 157 6.58 -0.05 3.49
C GLY A 157 5.68 0.96 2.76
N ALA A 158 5.27 2.03 3.44
CA ALA A 158 4.49 3.11 2.84
C ALA A 158 5.26 3.86 1.74
N LEU A 159 6.57 4.09 1.92
CA LEU A 159 7.42 4.66 0.87
C LEU A 159 7.55 3.75 -0.35
N LEU A 160 7.66 2.43 -0.15
CA LEU A 160 7.68 1.47 -1.25
C LEU A 160 6.35 1.42 -2.01
N PHE A 161 5.22 1.51 -1.30
CA PHE A 161 3.91 1.61 -1.95
C PHE A 161 3.80 2.92 -2.74
N LEU A 162 4.21 4.06 -2.16
CA LEU A 162 4.27 5.32 -2.90
C LEU A 162 5.13 5.19 -4.18
N LEU A 163 6.30 4.56 -4.08
CA LEU A 163 7.17 4.32 -5.23
C LEU A 163 6.49 3.45 -6.30
N SER A 164 5.80 2.38 -5.90
CA SER A 164 5.01 1.55 -6.82
C SER A 164 4.04 2.38 -7.64
N ASP A 165 3.26 3.26 -6.99
CA ASP A 165 2.24 4.03 -7.69
C ASP A 165 2.86 5.13 -8.56
N LEU A 166 3.96 5.75 -8.14
CA LEU A 166 4.71 6.67 -8.99
C LEU A 166 5.26 5.96 -10.25
N LEU A 167 5.67 4.69 -10.14
CA LEU A 167 6.04 3.87 -11.29
C LEU A 167 4.84 3.56 -12.20
N ILE A 168 3.66 3.29 -11.64
CA ILE A 168 2.41 3.13 -12.42
C ILE A 168 2.12 4.41 -13.22
N PHE A 169 2.22 5.58 -12.58
CA PHE A 169 1.95 6.86 -13.25
C PHE A 169 2.96 7.14 -14.36
N ALA A 170 4.26 6.94 -14.08
CA ALA A 170 5.30 7.09 -15.10
C ALA A 170 5.12 6.11 -16.28
N ARG A 171 4.58 4.91 -16.03
CA ARG A 171 4.31 3.91 -17.08
C ARG A 171 3.14 4.29 -17.98
N MET A 172 2.30 5.26 -17.61
CA MET A 172 1.24 5.74 -18.48
C MET A 172 1.77 6.43 -19.75
N ASP A 173 3.03 6.89 -19.73
CA ASP A 173 3.68 7.50 -20.90
C ASP A 173 5.21 7.25 -20.88
N LEU A 174 5.91 7.89 -19.94
CA LEU A 174 7.38 7.99 -19.88
C LEU A 174 8.13 6.64 -19.94
N ILE A 175 7.63 5.59 -19.28
CA ILE A 175 8.27 4.27 -19.23
C ILE A 175 7.38 3.14 -19.77
N ALA A 176 6.38 3.44 -20.60
CA ALA A 176 5.36 2.48 -21.04
C ALA A 176 5.91 1.18 -21.66
N ASN A 177 7.02 1.25 -22.39
CA ASN A 177 7.61 0.12 -23.10
C ASN A 177 8.71 -0.61 -22.32
N MET A 178 8.91 -0.29 -21.05
CA MET A 178 9.97 -0.86 -20.23
C MET A 178 9.51 -2.17 -19.58
N GLY A 179 9.99 -3.31 -20.09
CA GLY A 179 9.58 -4.64 -19.59
C GLY A 179 9.90 -4.94 -18.12
N TRP A 180 10.71 -4.11 -17.46
CA TRP A 180 10.97 -4.22 -16.01
C TRP A 180 9.92 -3.50 -15.15
N ALA A 181 9.09 -2.62 -15.73
CA ALA A 181 8.21 -1.73 -14.99
C ALA A 181 7.14 -2.50 -14.20
N ASP A 182 6.49 -3.50 -14.81
CA ASP A 182 5.51 -4.36 -14.12
C ASP A 182 6.10 -5.10 -12.91
N LEU A 183 7.31 -5.65 -13.08
CA LEU A 183 8.05 -6.29 -12.01
C LEU A 183 8.37 -5.30 -10.89
N ALA A 184 8.87 -4.10 -11.22
CA ALA A 184 9.23 -3.10 -10.22
C ALA A 184 8.01 -2.58 -9.45
N VAL A 185 6.89 -2.33 -10.14
CA VAL A 185 5.59 -1.96 -9.54
C VAL A 185 5.18 -3.04 -8.54
N TRP A 186 5.07 -4.30 -8.98
CA TRP A 186 4.60 -5.36 -8.10
C TRP A 186 5.54 -5.65 -6.94
N ALA A 187 6.86 -5.70 -7.20
CA ALA A 187 7.85 -5.97 -6.17
C ALA A 187 7.85 -4.89 -5.08
N THR A 188 7.81 -3.61 -5.45
CA THR A 188 7.76 -2.50 -4.49
C THR A 188 6.41 -2.45 -3.77
N TYR A 189 5.29 -2.66 -4.48
CA TYR A 189 3.96 -2.73 -3.88
C TYR A 189 3.85 -3.82 -2.82
N PHE A 190 4.12 -5.07 -3.20
CA PHE A 190 3.89 -6.21 -2.32
C PHE A 190 4.88 -6.23 -1.15
N ALA A 191 6.15 -5.86 -1.39
CA ALA A 191 7.11 -5.64 -0.29
C ALA A 191 6.61 -4.52 0.64
N GLY A 192 6.05 -3.45 0.09
CA GLY A 192 5.41 -2.36 0.83
C GLY A 192 4.30 -2.86 1.75
N GLN A 193 3.35 -3.62 1.22
CA GLN A 193 2.24 -4.22 1.98
C GLN A 193 2.73 -5.15 3.09
N ALA A 194 3.72 -6.00 2.80
CA ALA A 194 4.29 -6.91 3.79
C ALA A 194 4.99 -6.14 4.94
N LEU A 195 5.74 -5.08 4.61
CA LEU A 195 6.41 -4.24 5.60
C LEU A 195 5.43 -3.39 6.43
N ILE A 196 4.34 -2.90 5.82
CA ILE A 196 3.24 -2.23 6.54
C ILE A 196 2.61 -3.21 7.54
N ALA A 197 2.20 -4.39 7.06
CA ALA A 197 1.59 -5.42 7.90
C ALA A 197 2.51 -5.80 9.07
N PHE A 198 3.76 -6.13 8.77
CA PHE A 198 4.74 -6.55 9.76
C PHE A 198 5.10 -5.44 10.75
N GLY A 199 5.40 -4.25 10.22
CA GLY A 199 5.87 -3.11 11.02
C GLY A 199 4.84 -2.62 12.01
N VAL A 200 3.57 -2.52 11.61
CA VAL A 200 2.49 -2.13 12.52
C VAL A 200 2.24 -3.24 13.54
N ALA A 201 2.07 -4.49 13.11
CA ALA A 201 1.80 -5.60 14.01
C ALA A 201 2.87 -5.75 15.10
N LYS A 202 4.15 -5.67 14.73
CA LYS A 202 5.27 -5.72 15.67
C LYS A 202 5.27 -4.51 16.60
N GLY A 203 5.01 -3.31 16.09
CA GLY A 203 5.00 -2.09 16.90
C GLY A 203 3.80 -1.98 17.87
N LEU A 204 2.74 -2.76 17.65
CA LEU A 204 1.60 -2.88 18.55
C LEU A 204 1.82 -3.90 19.68
N GLU A 205 2.88 -4.70 19.64
CA GLU A 205 3.23 -5.60 20.74
C GLU A 205 3.60 -4.78 22.00
N PRO A 206 3.19 -5.20 23.21
CA PRO A 206 3.60 -4.53 24.44
C PRO A 206 5.13 -4.52 24.54
N THR A 207 5.70 -3.35 24.82
CA THR A 207 7.11 -3.26 25.23
C THR A 207 7.27 -4.06 26.52
N ARG A 208 8.07 -5.12 26.46
CA ARG A 208 8.49 -5.88 27.65
C ARG A 208 9.45 -5.06 28.50
#